data_AF-A0A4D4M7K7-F1
#
_entry.id   AF-A0A4D4M7K7-F1
#
_cell.length_a   1.000
_cell.length_b   1.000
_cell.length_c   1.000
_cell.angle_alpha   90.00
_cell.angle_beta   90.00
_cell.angle_gamma   90.00
#
_symmetry.space_group_name_H-M   'P 1'
#
loop_
_entity.id
_entity.type
_entity.pdbx_description
1 polymer ?
#
loop_
_entity_poly.entity_id
_entity_poly.type
_entity_poly.pdbx_seq_one_letter_code
_entity_poly.pdbx_strand_id
1 'polypeptide(L)' 'MERAAVFDVDGTLVDTNHLHVTTWWEAFRQAGHQVPMHDIHRSVGLGSQDLIAHLLGRTGTRTRSTR' A
#
# COMPACT_ATOMS: atom_id res chain seq x y z
N MET A 1 8.18 -0.98 39.21
CA MET A 1 8.12 -0.16 37.99
C MET A 1 7.53 -1.04 36.90
N GLU A 2 6.37 -0.66 36.37
CA GLU A 2 5.80 -1.34 35.22
C GLU A 2 6.39 -0.77 33.94
N ARG A 3 6.76 -1.65 33.00
CA ARG A 3 7.23 -1.28 31.66
C ARG A 3 6.34 -1.96 30.64
N ALA A 4 5.97 -1.23 29.60
CA ALA A 4 5.22 -1.74 28.46
C ALA A 4 5.95 -1.39 27.15
N ALA A 5 5.74 -2.23 26.14
CA ALA A 5 6.19 -2.00 24.77
C ALA A 5 5.04 -2.32 23.81
N VAL A 6 4.97 -1.58 22.70
CA VAL A 6 4.01 -1.80 21.62
C VAL A 6 4.79 -2.22 20.39
N PHE A 7 4.31 -3.27 19.73
CA PHE A 7 4.88 -3.79 18.50
C PHE A 7 3.85 -3.72 17.40
N ASP A 8 4.31 -3.36 16.21
CA ASP A 8 3.55 -3.57 14.98
C ASP A 8 3.53 -5.08 14.63
N VAL A 9 2.63 -5.49 13.74
CA VAL A 9 2.53 -6.88 13.28
C VAL A 9 3.38 -7.09 12.03
N ASP A 10 3.10 -6.34 10.97
CA ASP A 10 3.67 -6.55 9.64
C ASP A 10 5.14 -6.13 9.58
N GLY A 11 6.02 -7.04 9.16
CA GLY A 11 7.46 -6.81 9.13
C GLY A 11 8.12 -6.66 10.51
N THR A 12 7.35 -6.76 11.60
CA THR A 12 7.85 -6.67 12.99
C THR A 12 7.67 -8.00 13.73
N LEU A 13 6.43 -8.45 13.93
CA LEU A 13 6.15 -9.75 14.55
C LEU A 13 6.07 -10.88 13.50
N VAL A 14 5.73 -10.54 12.26
CA VAL A 14 5.60 -11.49 11.16
C VAL A 14 6.29 -10.95 9.91
N ASP A 15 7.08 -11.77 9.23
CA ASP A 15 7.74 -11.40 7.98
C ASP A 15 6.76 -11.46 6.79
N THR A 16 5.93 -10.41 6.67
CA THR A 16 4.87 -10.30 5.66
C THR A 16 5.16 -9.26 4.58
N ASN A 17 6.27 -8.53 4.66
CA ASN A 17 6.55 -7.41 3.75
C ASN A 17 6.57 -7.84 2.28
N HIS A 18 7.23 -8.95 1.95
CA HIS A 18 7.27 -9.46 0.57
C HIS A 18 5.89 -9.92 0.05
N LEU A 19 5.05 -10.46 0.94
CA LEU A 19 3.68 -10.85 0.60
C LEU A 19 2.80 -9.62 0.33
N HIS A 20 2.93 -8.58 1.17
CA HIS A 20 2.24 -7.31 0.95
C HIS A 20 2.63 -6.66 -0.37
N VAL A 21 3.93 -6.64 -0.70
CA VAL A 21 4.41 -6.11 -1.98
C VAL A 21 3.83 -6.86 -3.17
N THR A 22 3.83 -8.20 -3.11
CA THR A 22 3.29 -9.04 -4.18
C THR A 22 1.79 -8.81 -4.35
N THR A 23 1.05 -8.75 -3.24
CA THR A 23 -0.40 -8.54 -3.25
C THR A 23 -0.76 -7.18 -3.86
N TRP A 24 -0.07 -6.12 -3.46
CA TRP A 24 -0.28 -4.79 -4.04
C TRP A 24 0.12 -4.72 -5.51
N TRP A 25 1.23 -5.36 -5.88
CA TRP A 25 1.66 -5.42 -7.28
C TRP A 25 0.61 -6.11 -8.16
N GLU A 26 0.05 -7.23 -7.70
CA GLU A 26 -1.04 -7.91 -8.40
C GLU A 26 -2.31 -7.05 -8.46
N ALA A 27 -2.68 -6.38 -7.37
CA ALA A 27 -3.84 -5.50 -7.32
C ALA A 27 -3.71 -4.33 -8.31
N PHE A 28 -2.56 -3.66 -8.36
CA PHE A 28 -2.30 -2.60 -9.34
C PHE A 28 -2.39 -3.13 -10.77
N ARG A 29 -1.77 -4.28 -11.04
CA ARG A 29 -1.81 -4.91 -12.38
C ARG A 29 -3.23 -5.26 -12.79
N GLN A 30 -4.04 -5.81 -11.89
CA GLN A 30 -5.46 -6.11 -12.14
C GLN A 30 -6.29 -4.85 -12.38
N ALA A 31 -5.95 -3.74 -11.73
CA ALA A 31 -6.56 -2.43 -11.96
C ALA A 31 -6.01 -1.68 -13.20
N GLY A 32 -5.08 -2.28 -13.95
CA GLY A 32 -4.50 -1.68 -15.16
C GLY A 32 -3.37 -0.67 -14.90
N HIS A 33 -2.84 -0.61 -13.68
CA HIS A 33 -1.70 0.23 -13.31
C HIS A 33 -0.40 -0.59 -13.27
N GLN A 34 0.65 -0.05 -13.89
CA GLN A 34 2.00 -0.62 -13.79
C GLN A 34 2.79 0.16 -12.75
N VAL A 35 2.98 -0.42 -11.57
CA VAL A 35 3.75 0.16 -10.47
C VAL A 35 4.98 -0.72 -10.20
N PRO A 36 6.21 -0.18 -10.19
CA PRO A 36 7.40 -0.94 -9.85
C PRO A 36 7.32 -1.53 -8.44
N MET A 37 7.69 -2.80 -8.27
CA MET A 37 7.64 -3.47 -6.95
C MET A 37 8.47 -2.76 -5.87
N HIS A 38 9.57 -2.10 -6.25
CA HIS A 38 10.41 -1.37 -5.29
C HIS A 38 9.73 -0.09 -4.76
N ASP A 39 8.84 0.53 -5.53
CA ASP A 39 8.03 1.66 -5.05
C ASP A 39 6.94 1.20 -4.10
N ILE A 40 6.33 0.06 -4.40
CA ILE A 40 5.36 -0.61 -3.52
C ILE A 40 6.03 -0.98 -2.19
N HIS A 41 7.23 -1.60 -2.24
CA HIS A 41 7.98 -1.98 -1.05
C HIS A 41 8.29 -0.79 -0.14
N ARG A 42 8.66 0.36 -0.71
CA ARG A 42 8.90 1.59 0.06
C ARG A 42 7.64 2.21 0.65
N SER A 43 6.47 1.78 0.18
CA SER A 43 5.16 2.27 0.63
C SER A 43 4.48 1.34 1.63
N VAL A 44 5.02 0.14 1.88
CA VAL A 44 4.51 -0.79 2.90
C VAL A 44 4.59 -0.13 4.28
N GLY A 45 3.51 -0.23 5.05
CA GLY A 45 3.32 0.48 6.32
C GLY A 45 2.46 1.75 6.20
N LEU A 46 2.23 2.26 4.98
CA LEU A 46 1.19 3.27 4.77
C LEU A 46 -0.20 2.63 4.85
N GLY A 47 -1.17 3.40 5.33
CA GLY A 47 -2.58 3.02 5.21
C GLY A 47 -2.96 2.88 3.73
N SER A 48 -3.86 1.94 3.40
CA SER A 48 -4.19 1.60 2.00
C SER A 48 -4.56 2.80 1.11
N GLN A 49 -5.31 3.77 1.65
CA GLN A 49 -5.67 4.98 0.90
C GLN A 49 -4.45 5.86 0.60
N ASP A 50 -3.56 6.01 1.58
CA ASP A 50 -2.33 6.79 1.43
C ASP A 50 -1.34 6.09 0.50
N LEU A 51 -1.23 4.76 0.56
CA LEU A 51 -0.43 3.97 -0.36
C LEU A 51 -0.90 4.17 -1.81
N ILE A 52 -2.21 4.08 -2.07
CA ILE A 52 -2.77 4.29 -3.41
C ILE A 52 -2.52 5.74 -3.87
N ALA A 53 -2.78 6.73 -3.01
CA ALA A 53 -2.57 8.14 -3.34
C ALA A 53 -1.08 8.48 -3.56
N HIS A 54 -0.18 7.82 -2.84
CA HIS A 54 1.26 7.97 -2.98
C HIS A 54 1.75 7.39 -4.32
N LEU A 55 1.28 6.19 -4.70
CA LEU A 55 1.77 5.47 -5.87
C LEU A 55 1.11 5.88 -7.19
N LEU A 56 -0.18 6.22 -7.18
CA LEU A 56 -0.92 6.60 -8.38
C LEU A 56 -1.20 8.11 -8.48
N GLY A 57 -0.79 8.88 -7.45
CA GLY A 57 -1.19 10.27 -7.28
C GLY A 57 -2.61 10.41 -6.73
N ARG A 58 -2.96 11.61 -6.28
CA ARG A 58 -4.34 11.93 -5.87
C ARG A 58 -5.25 11.86 -7.09
N THR A 59 -6.02 10.78 -7.23
CA THR A 59 -7.13 10.75 -8.19
C THR A 59 -8.19 11.74 -7.71
N GLY A 60 -8.17 12.96 -8.25
CA GLY A 60 -9.35 13.80 -8.22
C GLY A 60 -10.48 13.02 -8.88
N THR A 61 -11.60 12.84 -8.19
CA THR A 61 -12.80 12.18 -8.70
C THR A 61 -13.26 12.93 -9.96
N ARG A 62 -12.74 12.56 -11.13
CA ARG A 62 -13.28 13.02 -12.41
C ARG A 62 -14.51 12.18 -12.67
N THR A 63 -15.61 12.57 -12.04
CA THR A 63 -16.95 12.17 -12.45
C THR A 63 -17.10 12.55 -13.92
N ARG A 64 -16.85 11.58 -14.81
CA ARG A 64 -17.29 11.70 -16.20
C ARG A 64 -18.81 11.64 -16.16
N SER A 65 -19.42 12.81 -16.07
CA SER A 65 -20.81 13.01 -16.46
C SER A 65 -20.88 12.69 -17.95
N THR A 66 -21.21 11.44 -18.27
CA THR A 66 -21.65 11.07 -19.61
C THR A 66 -23.08 11.55 -19.74
N ARG A 67 -23.25 12.49 -20.67
CA ARG A 67 -24.52 12.96 -21.23
C ARG A 67 -25.37 11.80 -21.74
#